data_AF-A0A1F7ZN35-F1
#
_entry.id   AF-A0A1F7ZN35-F1
#
_cell.length_a   1.000
_cell.length_b   1.000
_cell.length_c   1.000
_cell.angle_alpha   90.00
_cell.angle_beta   90.00
_cell.angle_gamma   90.00
#
_symmetry.space_group_name_H-M   'P 1'
#
loop_
_entity.id
_entity.type
_entity.pdbx_description
1 polymer ?
#
loop_
_entity_poly.entity_id
_entity_poly.type
_entity_poly.pdbx_seq_one_letter_code
_entity_poly.pdbx_strand_id
1 'polypeptide(L)'
;MAPLQDLSRGATYEALTRQLRQTIPAVEFCKPGELVRPTQVPENLRTEDFYLGDFGLAMKVGDPVAQPGHPPLQFCSRERLHGKDPSFACDMWSYMVNFAGLYQGQPPFNPWYRGGGGGGALTTITGFLGPLPEQWKGSYIFADGLDSWFDHNQTPDTKETLASELARYRPDVDPAEREHKLSIMQKAFIYSPEERLTATQLLADPSFKALMARYDC
;
A
#
# COMPACT_ATOMS: atom_id res chain seq x y z
N MET A 1 13.56 29.05 -6.86
CA MET A 1 12.22 28.53 -7.15
C MET A 1 11.23 29.66 -6.88
N ALA A 2 10.34 30.00 -7.82
CA ALA A 2 9.28 30.96 -7.51
C ALA A 2 8.30 30.29 -6.52
N PRO A 3 8.02 30.89 -5.35
CA PRO A 3 7.10 30.30 -4.39
C PRO A 3 5.71 30.17 -5.05
N LEU A 4 5.14 28.96 -5.05
CA LEU A 4 3.72 28.78 -5.40
C LEU A 4 2.79 29.61 -4.49
N GLN A 5 3.32 30.05 -3.34
CA GLN A 5 2.70 30.88 -2.32
C GLN A 5 2.33 32.27 -2.82
N ASP A 6 3.06 32.79 -3.82
CA ASP A 6 2.83 34.12 -4.40
C ASP A 6 1.93 34.07 -5.64
N LEU A 7 1.51 32.87 -6.07
CA LEU A 7 0.64 32.70 -7.22
C LEU A 7 -0.83 32.87 -6.81
N SER A 8 -1.62 33.46 -7.71
CA SER A 8 -3.08 33.39 -7.59
C SER A 8 -3.55 31.94 -7.66
N ARG A 9 -4.70 31.63 -7.07
CA ARG A 9 -5.28 30.26 -7.09
C ARG A 9 -5.30 29.66 -8.51
N GLY A 10 -5.69 30.44 -9.51
CA GLY A 10 -5.72 30.02 -10.91
C GLY A 10 -4.33 29.66 -11.46
N ALA A 11 -3.34 30.51 -11.20
CA ALA A 11 -1.95 30.28 -11.61
C ALA A 11 -1.33 29.08 -10.87
N THR A 12 -1.67 28.85 -9.60
CA THR A 12 -1.27 27.64 -8.86
C THR A 12 -1.87 26.38 -9.49
N TYR A 13 -3.16 26.41 -9.89
CA TYR A 13 -3.81 25.29 -10.56
C TYR A 13 -3.21 25.00 -11.95
N GLU A 14 -2.81 26.02 -12.70
CA GLU A 14 -2.10 25.84 -13.97
C GLU A 14 -0.71 25.25 -13.75
N ALA A 15 0.03 25.76 -12.77
CA ALA A 15 1.37 25.28 -12.42
C ALA A 15 1.37 23.83 -11.92
N LEU A 16 0.35 23.41 -11.16
CA LEU A 16 0.19 22.03 -10.67
C LEU A 16 -0.34 21.06 -11.73
N THR A 17 -0.55 21.53 -12.96
CA THR A 17 -1.34 20.89 -14.03
C THR A 17 -2.80 20.70 -13.62
N ARG A 18 -3.73 21.29 -14.40
CA ARG A 18 -5.16 21.15 -14.14
C ARG A 18 -5.51 19.67 -14.04
N GLN A 19 -6.01 19.24 -12.88
CA GLN A 19 -6.40 17.86 -12.65
C GLN A 19 -7.42 17.42 -13.70
N LEU A 20 -7.02 16.41 -14.47
CA LEU A 20 -7.86 15.81 -15.50
C LEU A 20 -9.03 15.08 -14.84
N ARG A 21 -10.18 15.10 -15.50
CA ARG A 21 -11.38 14.42 -15.05
C ARG A 21 -11.73 13.32 -16.04
N GLN A 22 -12.24 12.22 -15.53
CA GLN A 22 -12.67 11.09 -16.32
C GLN A 22 -14.10 10.74 -15.95
N THR A 23 -14.97 10.66 -16.96
CA THR A 23 -16.36 10.23 -16.77
C THR A 23 -16.37 8.81 -16.21
N ILE A 24 -17.19 8.57 -15.19
CA ILE A 24 -17.38 7.24 -14.61
C ILE A 24 -18.18 6.40 -15.61
N PRO A 25 -17.61 5.37 -16.27
CA PRO A 25 -18.25 4.74 -17.42
C PRO A 25 -19.40 3.77 -17.08
N ALA A 26 -19.60 3.47 -15.79
CA ALA A 26 -20.30 2.26 -15.36
C ALA A 26 -21.49 2.50 -14.41
N VAL A 27 -22.00 3.73 -14.28
CA VAL A 27 -23.15 3.99 -13.40
C VAL A 27 -24.15 4.96 -14.04
N GLU A 28 -25.37 4.48 -14.30
CA GLU A 28 -26.52 5.30 -14.70
C GLU A 28 -27.03 6.11 -13.51
N PHE A 29 -26.28 7.13 -13.11
CA PHE A 29 -26.80 8.16 -12.20
C PHE A 29 -27.66 9.16 -12.98
N CYS A 30 -28.56 9.85 -12.27
CA CYS A 30 -29.34 10.98 -12.80
C CYS A 30 -28.48 12.08 -13.46
N LYS A 31 -27.18 12.15 -13.12
CA LYS A 31 -26.16 12.95 -13.81
C LYS A 31 -24.85 12.16 -13.95
N PRO A 32 -24.12 12.26 -15.08
CA PRO A 32 -22.81 11.66 -15.20
C PRO A 32 -21.86 12.18 -14.11
N GLY A 33 -21.30 11.27 -13.31
CA GLY A 33 -20.25 11.60 -12.36
C GLY A 33 -18.88 11.66 -13.04
N GLU A 34 -17.99 12.50 -12.51
CA GLU A 34 -16.59 12.58 -12.93
C GLU A 34 -15.67 12.14 -11.79
N LEU A 35 -14.71 11.27 -12.09
CA LEU A 35 -13.59 10.98 -11.20
C LEU A 35 -12.44 11.92 -11.54
N VAL A 36 -11.88 12.54 -10.51
CA VAL A 36 -10.63 13.31 -10.65
C VAL A 36 -9.47 12.33 -10.79
N ARG A 37 -8.66 12.48 -11.82
CA ARG A 37 -7.46 11.66 -12.00
C ARG A 37 -6.43 11.95 -10.89
N PRO A 38 -5.60 10.95 -10.52
CA PRO A 38 -4.50 11.18 -9.60
C PRO A 38 -3.64 12.37 -10.03
N THR A 39 -3.27 13.21 -9.07
CA THR A 39 -2.39 14.36 -9.31
C THR A 39 -1.03 13.88 -9.80
N GLN A 40 -0.56 14.42 -10.92
CA GLN A 40 0.82 14.26 -11.36
C GLN A 40 1.58 15.52 -10.99
N VAL A 41 2.46 15.43 -9.98
CA VAL A 41 3.29 16.56 -9.58
C VAL A 41 4.42 16.74 -10.59
N PRO A 42 4.53 17.90 -11.26
CA PRO A 42 5.62 18.21 -12.18
C PRO A 42 6.99 18.05 -11.50
N GLU A 43 7.97 17.54 -12.24
CA GLU A 43 9.31 17.27 -11.71
C GLU A 43 9.99 18.52 -11.14
N ASN A 44 9.79 19.67 -11.79
CA ASN A 44 10.34 20.95 -11.36
C ASN A 44 9.71 21.52 -10.07
N LEU A 45 8.65 20.90 -9.57
CA LEU A 45 8.00 21.25 -8.30
C LEU A 45 8.34 20.26 -7.17
N ARG A 46 9.09 19.19 -7.47
CA ARG A 46 9.53 18.22 -6.45
C ARG A 46 10.73 18.78 -5.71
N THR A 47 10.73 18.60 -4.40
CA THR A 47 11.81 18.97 -3.49
C THR A 47 12.31 17.73 -2.75
N GLU A 48 13.44 17.85 -2.07
CA GLU A 48 13.93 16.82 -1.14
C GLU A 48 13.06 16.71 0.13
N ASP A 49 12.21 17.71 0.39
CA ASP A 49 11.24 17.69 1.49
C ASP A 49 9.99 16.90 1.11
N PHE A 50 9.58 15.97 1.98
CA PHE A 50 8.38 15.15 1.84
C PHE A 50 7.41 15.39 3.00
N TYR A 51 6.12 15.52 2.67
CA TYR A 51 5.06 15.73 3.65
C TYR A 51 3.96 14.67 3.48
N LEU A 52 3.51 14.09 4.60
CA LEU A 52 2.29 13.29 4.61
C LEU A 52 1.07 14.21 4.59
N GLY A 53 0.08 13.85 3.79
CA GLY A 53 -1.18 14.58 3.63
C GLY A 53 -2.38 13.63 3.61
N ASP A 54 -3.54 14.20 3.30
CA ASP A 54 -4.81 13.45 3.22
C ASP A 54 -5.17 12.68 4.51
N PHE A 55 -5.30 13.42 5.60
CA PHE A 55 -5.69 12.90 6.91
C PHE A 55 -7.21 12.63 7.04
N GLY A 56 -7.94 12.49 5.92
CA GLY A 56 -9.40 12.31 5.93
C GLY A 56 -9.87 11.02 6.62
N LEU A 57 -9.00 10.01 6.66
CA LEU A 57 -9.23 8.74 7.38
C LEU A 57 -8.41 8.64 8.67
N ALA A 58 -7.70 9.69 9.07
CA ALA A 58 -6.90 9.67 10.28
C ALA A 58 -7.79 9.60 11.53
N MET A 59 -7.30 8.88 12.53
CA MET A 59 -7.92 8.71 13.84
C MET A 59 -6.95 9.17 14.92
N LYS A 60 -7.46 9.77 16.02
CA LYS A 60 -6.68 9.87 17.25
C LYS A 60 -6.78 8.58 18.03
N VAL A 61 -5.63 8.15 18.56
CA VAL A 61 -5.56 6.93 19.38
C VAL A 61 -6.41 7.11 20.63
N GLY A 62 -7.28 6.14 20.90
CA GLY A 62 -8.21 6.17 22.02
C GLY A 62 -9.59 6.73 21.67
N ASP A 63 -9.80 7.25 20.46
CA ASP A 63 -11.15 7.57 19.99
C ASP A 63 -12.00 6.29 19.92
N PRO A 64 -13.25 6.31 20.41
CA PRO A 64 -14.09 5.11 20.51
C PRO A 64 -14.62 4.63 19.16
N VAL A 65 -14.50 5.45 18.11
CA VAL A 65 -15.08 5.17 16.78
C VAL A 65 -14.08 5.55 15.70
N ALA A 66 -13.80 4.59 14.81
CA ALA A 66 -13.02 4.85 13.61
C ALA A 66 -13.80 5.64 12.57
N GLN A 67 -13.07 6.51 11.86
CA GLN A 67 -13.63 7.16 10.68
C GLN A 67 -14.12 6.08 9.71
N PRO A 68 -15.36 6.19 9.19
CA PRO A 68 -15.88 5.23 8.25
C PRO A 68 -14.99 5.17 7.00
N GLY A 69 -14.67 3.96 6.57
CA GLY A 69 -13.90 3.71 5.37
C GLY A 69 -12.58 2.97 5.62
N HIS A 70 -11.85 2.80 4.53
CA HIS A 70 -10.56 2.12 4.50
C HIS A 70 -9.71 2.74 3.39
N PRO A 71 -8.38 2.67 3.50
CA PRO A 71 -7.51 3.01 2.38
C PRO A 71 -7.77 2.07 1.19
N PRO A 72 -7.25 2.37 -0.02
CA PRO A 72 -7.40 1.48 -1.16
C PRO A 72 -6.92 0.05 -0.83
N LEU A 73 -7.60 -0.96 -1.38
CA LEU A 73 -7.46 -2.37 -0.96
C LEU A 73 -6.03 -2.91 -0.91
N GLN A 74 -5.17 -2.45 -1.82
CA GLN A 74 -3.76 -2.85 -1.88
C GLN A 74 -2.92 -2.31 -0.71
N PHE A 75 -3.30 -1.16 -0.14
CA PHE A 75 -2.65 -0.54 1.02
C PHE A 75 -3.33 -0.92 2.33
N CYS A 76 -4.61 -1.33 2.30
CA CYS A 76 -5.33 -1.70 3.52
C CYS A 76 -4.70 -2.91 4.19
N SER A 77 -4.39 -2.85 5.47
CA SER A 77 -3.91 -4.02 6.21
C SER A 77 -4.96 -5.12 6.25
N ARG A 78 -4.56 -6.39 6.36
CA ARG A 78 -5.50 -7.50 6.25
C ARG A 78 -6.51 -7.53 7.39
N GLU A 79 -6.10 -7.21 8.60
CA GLU A 79 -7.00 -7.15 9.75
C GLU A 79 -8.12 -6.11 9.60
N ARG A 80 -7.85 -4.97 8.96
CA ARG A 80 -8.86 -3.93 8.66
C ARG A 80 -9.93 -4.43 7.70
N LEU A 81 -9.52 -5.27 6.74
CA LEU A 81 -10.44 -5.90 5.79
C LEU A 81 -11.27 -7.02 6.43
N HIS A 82 -10.96 -7.38 7.67
CA HIS A 82 -11.66 -8.39 8.48
C HIS A 82 -12.34 -7.77 9.70
N GLY A 83 -12.66 -6.46 9.62
CA GLY A 83 -13.44 -5.74 10.62
C GLY A 83 -12.68 -5.36 11.89
N LYS A 84 -11.36 -5.55 11.97
CA LYS A 84 -10.60 -5.07 13.12
C LYS A 84 -10.45 -3.55 13.10
N ASP A 85 -10.41 -2.97 14.29
CA ASP A 85 -10.18 -1.54 14.48
C ASP A 85 -8.79 -1.10 13.96
N PRO A 86 -8.65 0.15 13.51
CA PRO A 86 -7.36 0.67 13.10
C PRO A 86 -6.40 0.78 14.28
N SER A 87 -5.12 0.57 13.99
CA SER A 87 -4.02 0.64 14.94
C SER A 87 -2.77 1.10 14.22
N PHE A 88 -1.70 1.44 14.95
CA PHE A 88 -0.42 1.79 14.33
C PHE A 88 0.12 0.70 13.37
N ALA A 89 -0.25 -0.57 13.61
CA ALA A 89 0.18 -1.68 12.76
C ALA A 89 -0.40 -1.58 11.34
N CYS A 90 -1.62 -1.04 11.15
CA CYS A 90 -2.18 -0.91 9.80
C CYS A 90 -1.46 0.15 8.97
N ASP A 91 -0.93 1.18 9.62
CA ASP A 91 -0.07 2.18 8.98
C ASP A 91 1.26 1.55 8.56
N MET A 92 1.83 0.67 9.38
CA MET A 92 3.07 -0.05 9.03
C MET A 92 2.92 -0.96 7.81
N TRP A 93 1.75 -1.59 7.65
CA TRP A 93 1.43 -2.33 6.41
C TRP A 93 1.40 -1.38 5.21
N SER A 94 0.62 -0.29 5.31
CA SER A 94 0.47 0.70 4.23
C SER A 94 1.80 1.34 3.85
N TYR A 95 2.61 1.70 4.85
CA TYR A 95 3.97 2.20 4.68
C TYR A 95 4.84 1.18 3.93
N MET A 96 4.79 -0.10 4.30
CA MET A 96 5.60 -1.10 3.61
C MET A 96 5.19 -1.30 2.15
N VAL A 97 3.89 -1.22 1.83
CA VAL A 97 3.42 -1.22 0.43
C VAL A 97 4.00 -0.03 -0.34
N ASN A 98 3.99 1.17 0.24
CA ASN A 98 4.60 2.36 -0.37
C ASN A 98 6.11 2.21 -0.50
N PHE A 99 6.80 1.79 0.55
CA PHE A 99 8.26 1.63 0.57
C PHE A 99 8.72 0.55 -0.42
N ALA A 100 7.98 -0.55 -0.58
CA ALA A 100 8.22 -1.53 -1.64
C ALA A 100 7.95 -0.93 -3.02
N GLY A 101 6.86 -0.16 -3.17
CA GLY A 101 6.53 0.57 -4.40
C GLY A 101 7.64 1.51 -4.88
N LEU A 102 8.18 2.32 -3.97
CA LEU A 102 9.28 3.23 -4.26
C LEU A 102 10.57 2.47 -4.59
N TYR A 103 10.86 1.39 -3.87
CA TYR A 103 12.06 0.59 -4.10
C TYR A 103 12.04 -0.14 -5.45
N GLN A 104 10.92 -0.74 -5.87
CA GLN A 104 10.86 -1.59 -7.07
C GLN A 104 10.10 -0.96 -8.25
N GLY A 105 9.62 0.28 -8.09
CA GLY A 105 8.86 1.02 -9.10
C GLY A 105 7.35 0.71 -9.15
N GLN A 106 6.87 -0.29 -8.39
CA GLN A 106 5.44 -0.59 -8.28
C GLN A 106 5.08 -1.36 -7.01
N PRO A 107 3.81 -1.32 -6.54
CA PRO A 107 3.39 -2.04 -5.34
C PRO A 107 3.66 -3.56 -5.41
N PRO A 108 4.01 -4.22 -4.29
CA PRO A 108 4.35 -5.64 -4.27
C PRO A 108 3.15 -6.57 -4.48
N PHE A 109 1.93 -6.08 -4.31
CA PHE A 109 0.70 -6.84 -4.45
C PHE A 109 -0.17 -6.22 -5.54
N ASN A 110 0.24 -6.38 -6.80
CA ASN A 110 -0.50 -5.80 -7.92
C ASN A 110 -1.80 -6.59 -8.17
N PRO A 111 -2.99 -5.96 -8.02
CA PRO A 111 -4.27 -6.66 -8.17
C PRO A 111 -4.53 -7.15 -9.60
N TRP A 112 -3.75 -6.69 -10.58
CA TRP A 112 -3.90 -7.08 -11.98
C TRP A 112 -3.26 -8.44 -12.30
N TYR A 113 -2.43 -9.03 -11.42
CA TYR A 113 -1.81 -10.34 -11.67
C TYR A 113 -2.83 -11.49 -11.69
N ARG A 114 -3.90 -11.40 -10.89
CA ARG A 114 -4.85 -12.52 -10.67
C ARG A 114 -6.31 -12.14 -10.97
N GLY A 115 -6.50 -11.35 -12.03
CA GLY A 115 -7.83 -10.96 -12.53
C GLY A 115 -8.37 -9.73 -11.78
N GLY A 116 -8.48 -8.62 -12.49
CA GLY A 116 -8.89 -7.33 -11.94
C GLY A 116 -10.29 -7.36 -11.32
N GLY A 117 -10.34 -7.30 -9.99
CA GLY A 117 -11.54 -7.18 -9.15
C GLY A 117 -11.13 -6.93 -7.68
N GLY A 118 -12.09 -6.63 -6.81
CA GLY A 118 -11.83 -6.36 -5.37
C GLY A 118 -11.05 -7.50 -4.69
N GLY A 119 -11.42 -8.74 -4.98
CA GLY A 119 -10.70 -9.95 -4.54
C GLY A 119 -9.33 -10.20 -5.17
N GLY A 120 -8.94 -9.48 -6.24
CA GLY A 120 -7.65 -9.66 -6.92
C GLY A 120 -6.45 -9.29 -6.05
N ALA A 121 -6.60 -8.25 -5.20
CA ALA A 121 -5.57 -7.85 -4.26
C ALA A 121 -5.33 -8.92 -3.18
N LEU A 122 -6.39 -9.50 -2.59
CA LEU A 122 -6.26 -10.51 -1.54
C LEU A 122 -5.73 -11.82 -2.09
N THR A 123 -6.21 -12.23 -3.27
CA THR A 123 -5.72 -13.43 -3.95
C THR A 123 -4.23 -13.32 -4.28
N THR A 124 -3.78 -12.12 -4.66
CA THR A 124 -2.35 -11.87 -4.87
C THR A 124 -1.58 -11.97 -3.55
N ILE A 125 -2.07 -11.31 -2.50
CA ILE A 125 -1.42 -11.33 -1.18
C ILE A 125 -1.32 -12.75 -0.61
N THR A 126 -2.39 -13.53 -0.65
CA THR A 126 -2.36 -14.91 -0.15
C THR A 126 -1.54 -15.84 -1.02
N GLY A 127 -1.38 -15.53 -2.31
CA GLY A 127 -0.39 -16.18 -3.17
C GLY A 127 1.04 -15.96 -2.68
N PHE A 128 1.40 -14.72 -2.33
CA PHE A 128 2.75 -14.35 -1.91
C PHE A 128 3.09 -14.69 -0.45
N LEU A 129 2.12 -14.56 0.46
CA LEU A 129 2.33 -14.65 1.90
C LEU A 129 1.75 -15.93 2.52
N GLY A 130 0.99 -16.70 1.74
CA GLY A 130 0.23 -17.83 2.23
C GLY A 130 -1.17 -17.45 2.77
N PRO A 131 -1.92 -18.44 3.25
CA PRO A 131 -3.31 -18.28 3.66
C PRO A 131 -3.46 -17.33 4.86
N LEU A 132 -4.57 -16.61 4.89
CA LEU A 132 -4.99 -15.82 6.04
C LEU A 132 -5.34 -16.74 7.21
N PRO A 133 -5.25 -16.24 8.47
CA PRO A 133 -5.63 -17.01 9.65
C PRO A 133 -7.07 -17.55 9.55
N GLU A 134 -7.26 -18.84 9.82
CA GLU A 134 -8.56 -19.51 9.67
C GLU A 134 -9.66 -18.84 10.52
N GLN A 135 -9.30 -18.32 11.70
CA GLN A 135 -10.23 -17.62 12.58
C GLN A 135 -10.78 -16.30 12.01
N TRP A 136 -10.25 -15.80 10.88
CA TRP A 136 -10.79 -14.63 10.17
C TRP A 136 -11.79 -15.01 9.08
N LYS A 137 -11.99 -16.30 8.81
CA LYS A 137 -12.95 -16.76 7.81
C LYS A 137 -14.36 -16.28 8.15
N GLY A 138 -15.01 -15.63 7.19
CA GLY A 138 -16.36 -15.08 7.34
C GLY A 138 -16.42 -13.68 7.96
N SER A 139 -15.30 -13.07 8.36
CA SER A 139 -15.28 -11.67 8.85
C SER A 139 -14.83 -10.65 7.80
N TYR A 140 -14.59 -11.09 6.56
CA TYR A 140 -14.24 -10.20 5.46
C TYR A 140 -15.37 -9.21 5.15
N ILE A 141 -15.04 -7.93 5.05
CA ILE A 141 -16.04 -6.83 5.02
C ILE A 141 -16.74 -6.65 3.67
N PHE A 142 -16.26 -7.30 2.60
CA PHE A 142 -16.88 -7.22 1.28
C PHE A 142 -17.54 -8.53 0.88
N ALA A 143 -18.54 -8.44 -0.01
CA ALA A 143 -19.32 -9.58 -0.46
C ALA A 143 -18.53 -10.55 -1.36
N ASP A 144 -17.37 -10.15 -1.90
CA ASP A 144 -16.53 -10.94 -2.80
C ASP A 144 -15.45 -11.76 -2.07
N GLY A 145 -15.69 -12.10 -0.80
CA GLY A 145 -14.81 -12.94 -0.01
C GLY A 145 -14.65 -14.35 -0.59
N LEU A 146 -13.41 -14.84 -0.69
CA LEU A 146 -13.14 -16.20 -1.17
C LEU A 146 -12.65 -17.10 -0.03
N ASP A 147 -13.29 -18.26 0.11
CA ASP A 147 -12.90 -19.31 1.05
C ASP A 147 -11.46 -19.80 0.84
N SER A 148 -11.00 -19.77 -0.42
CA SER A 148 -9.65 -20.18 -0.79
C SER A 148 -8.55 -19.36 -0.14
N TRP A 149 -8.84 -18.15 0.36
CA TRP A 149 -7.86 -17.31 1.05
C TRP A 149 -7.46 -17.85 2.43
N PHE A 150 -8.25 -18.76 3.01
CA PHE A 150 -8.05 -19.32 4.35
C PHE A 150 -7.62 -20.79 4.33
N ASP A 151 -7.47 -21.37 3.14
CA ASP A 151 -7.20 -22.81 2.97
C ASP A 151 -5.72 -23.13 3.19
N HIS A 152 -5.41 -23.67 4.37
CA HIS A 152 -4.06 -24.09 4.74
C HIS A 152 -3.62 -25.41 4.10
N ASN A 153 -4.51 -26.09 3.39
CA ASN A 153 -4.16 -27.29 2.62
C ASN A 153 -3.68 -26.95 1.21
N GLN A 154 -3.78 -25.68 0.78
CA GLN A 154 -3.20 -25.25 -0.48
C GLN A 154 -1.68 -25.36 -0.43
N THR A 155 -1.12 -25.95 -1.49
CA THR A 155 0.33 -25.93 -1.67
C THR A 155 0.75 -24.50 -2.01
N PRO A 156 1.65 -23.88 -1.24
CA PRO A 156 2.14 -22.53 -1.54
C PRO A 156 2.72 -22.49 -2.96
N ASP A 157 2.44 -21.40 -3.68
CA ASP A 157 3.04 -21.20 -4.99
C ASP A 157 4.54 -20.92 -4.84
N THR A 158 5.35 -21.96 -5.05
CA THR A 158 6.81 -21.87 -4.94
C THR A 158 7.45 -20.87 -5.91
N LYS A 159 6.72 -20.40 -6.94
CA LYS A 159 7.22 -19.45 -7.93
C LYS A 159 6.84 -18.00 -7.63
N GLU A 160 5.76 -17.78 -6.88
CA GLU A 160 5.24 -16.44 -6.55
C GLU A 160 5.51 -16.11 -5.09
N THR A 161 6.75 -15.68 -4.80
CA THR A 161 7.20 -15.29 -3.45
C THR A 161 7.64 -13.83 -3.45
N LEU A 162 7.67 -13.19 -2.28
CA LEU A 162 8.20 -11.82 -2.18
C LEU A 162 9.63 -11.71 -2.75
N ALA A 163 10.42 -12.78 -2.62
CA ALA A 163 11.77 -12.84 -3.14
C ALA A 163 11.80 -12.87 -4.68
N SER A 164 10.93 -13.66 -5.31
CA SER A 164 10.84 -13.70 -6.77
C SER A 164 10.26 -12.40 -7.35
N GLU A 165 9.34 -11.75 -6.64
CA GLU A 165 8.82 -10.43 -7.02
C GLU A 165 9.92 -9.36 -7.01
N LEU A 166 10.71 -9.30 -5.93
CA LEU A 166 11.85 -8.38 -5.83
C LEU A 166 12.90 -8.66 -6.91
N ALA A 167 13.22 -9.93 -7.15
CA ALA A 167 14.18 -10.31 -8.19
C ALA A 167 13.72 -9.92 -9.60
N ARG A 168 12.41 -9.94 -9.85
CA ARG A 168 11.82 -9.59 -11.13
C ARG A 168 11.84 -8.09 -11.40
N TYR A 169 11.60 -7.26 -10.38
CA TYR A 169 11.56 -5.80 -10.54
C TYR A 169 12.85 -5.08 -10.26
N ARG A 170 13.74 -5.68 -9.47
CA ARG A 170 15.08 -5.16 -9.22
C ARG A 170 16.12 -6.23 -9.57
N PRO A 171 16.24 -6.62 -10.86
CA PRO A 171 17.29 -7.55 -11.30
C PRO A 171 18.68 -6.89 -11.32
N ASP A 172 18.71 -5.55 -11.28
CA ASP A 172 19.89 -4.68 -11.33
C ASP A 172 20.71 -4.65 -10.04
N VAL A 173 20.08 -4.95 -8.91
CA VAL A 173 20.73 -4.89 -7.59
C VAL A 173 21.38 -6.21 -7.20
N ASP A 174 22.43 -6.09 -6.40
CA ASP A 174 23.09 -7.26 -5.85
C ASP A 174 22.15 -8.07 -4.92
N PRO A 175 22.41 -9.38 -4.76
CA PRO A 175 21.58 -10.23 -3.92
C PRO A 175 21.51 -9.78 -2.45
N ALA A 176 22.55 -9.16 -1.88
CA ALA A 176 22.57 -8.76 -0.48
C ALA A 176 21.63 -7.57 -0.22
N GLU A 177 21.57 -6.59 -1.13
CA GLU A 177 20.59 -5.50 -1.07
C GLU A 177 19.15 -6.05 -1.11
N ARG A 178 18.87 -7.01 -2.00
CA ARG A 178 17.55 -7.68 -2.07
C ARG A 178 17.22 -8.45 -0.80
N GLU A 179 18.20 -9.09 -0.18
CA GLU A 179 18.01 -9.82 1.07
C GLU A 179 17.62 -8.88 2.21
N HIS A 180 18.26 -7.71 2.32
CA HIS A 180 17.85 -6.68 3.28
C HIS A 180 16.41 -6.23 3.05
N LYS A 181 16.05 -5.92 1.80
CA LYS A 181 14.68 -5.53 1.46
C LYS A 181 13.66 -6.62 1.79
N LEU A 182 13.96 -7.87 1.42
CA LEU A 182 13.11 -9.02 1.68
C LEU A 182 12.89 -9.23 3.19
N SER A 183 13.96 -9.15 3.99
CA SER A 183 13.88 -9.31 5.45
C SER A 183 12.94 -8.27 6.08
N ILE A 184 13.01 -7.01 5.65
CA ILE A 184 12.13 -5.94 6.13
C ILE A 184 10.67 -6.22 5.71
N MET A 185 10.45 -6.61 4.45
CA MET A 185 9.10 -6.93 3.95
C MET A 185 8.48 -8.10 4.71
N GLN A 186 9.24 -9.15 5.01
CA GLN A 186 8.77 -10.30 5.78
C GLN A 186 8.34 -9.92 7.21
N LYS A 187 9.00 -8.96 7.85
CA LYS A 187 8.65 -8.46 9.19
C LYS A 187 7.43 -7.53 9.18
N ALA A 188 7.22 -6.80 8.10
CA ALA A 188 6.13 -5.83 7.98
C ALA A 188 4.85 -6.43 7.37
N PHE A 189 4.95 -7.46 6.54
CA PHE A 189 3.81 -8.17 5.95
C PHE A 189 3.34 -9.38 6.77
N ILE A 190 3.53 -9.34 8.08
CA ILE A 190 2.92 -10.31 9.00
C ILE A 190 1.43 -9.99 9.15
N TYR A 191 0.58 -11.02 9.07
CA TYR A 191 -0.87 -10.85 9.20
C TYR A 191 -1.29 -10.41 10.60
N SER A 192 -0.68 -10.97 11.66
CA SER A 192 -0.91 -10.50 13.03
C SER A 192 -0.41 -9.06 13.20
N PRO A 193 -1.27 -8.09 13.53
CA PRO A 193 -0.84 -6.72 13.78
C PRO A 193 0.05 -6.61 15.03
N GLU A 194 -0.08 -7.51 15.99
CA GLU A 194 0.69 -7.50 17.24
C GLU A 194 2.14 -7.95 17.03
N GLU A 195 2.38 -8.85 16.08
CA GLU A 195 3.71 -9.33 15.70
C GLU A 195 4.37 -8.47 14.62
N ARG A 196 3.61 -7.57 14.00
CA ARG A 196 4.09 -6.72 12.91
C ARG A 196 5.08 -5.69 13.42
N LEU A 197 6.13 -5.48 12.64
CA LEU A 197 7.14 -4.46 12.90
C LEU A 197 6.52 -3.07 13.11
N THR A 198 6.89 -2.41 14.20
CA THR A 198 6.53 -1.01 14.49
C THR A 198 7.47 -0.02 13.80
N ALA A 199 7.08 1.25 13.71
CA ALA A 199 7.93 2.31 13.14
C ALA A 199 9.29 2.42 13.86
N THR A 200 9.29 2.39 15.19
CA THR A 200 10.51 2.45 16.00
C THR A 200 11.41 1.23 15.75
N GLN A 201 10.82 0.03 15.66
CA GLN A 201 11.59 -1.18 15.37
C GLN A 201 12.16 -1.17 13.95
N LEU A 202 11.43 -0.64 12.96
CA LEU A 202 11.93 -0.46 11.60
C LEU A 202 13.15 0.45 11.57
N LEU A 203 13.10 1.60 12.24
CA LEU A 203 14.24 2.53 12.31
C LEU A 203 15.45 1.93 13.02
N ALA A 204 15.24 0.97 13.93
CA ALA A 204 16.29 0.24 14.60
C ALA A 204 16.81 -0.98 13.81
N ASP A 205 16.07 -1.44 12.80
CA ASP A 205 16.33 -2.70 12.11
C ASP A 205 17.65 -2.67 11.33
N PRO A 206 18.54 -3.67 11.51
CA PRO A 206 19.82 -3.70 10.82
C PRO A 206 19.72 -3.75 9.30
N SER A 207 18.75 -4.49 8.75
CA SER A 207 18.54 -4.57 7.31
C SER A 207 18.00 -3.25 6.77
N PHE A 208 17.11 -2.59 7.51
CA PHE A 208 16.63 -1.26 7.13
C PHE A 208 17.78 -0.25 7.11
N LYS A 209 18.60 -0.18 8.17
CA LYS A 209 19.77 0.72 8.22
C LYS A 209 20.78 0.43 7.11
N ALA A 210 21.09 -0.84 6.85
CA ALA A 210 22.00 -1.24 5.79
C ALA A 210 21.46 -0.82 4.41
N LEU A 211 20.15 -0.95 4.19
CA LEU A 211 19.51 -0.51 2.96
C LEU A 211 19.54 1.01 2.80
N MET A 212 19.14 1.77 3.84
CA MET A 212 19.11 3.25 3.77
C MET A 212 20.51 3.85 3.58
N ALA A 213 21.53 3.27 4.23
CA ALA A 213 22.92 3.72 4.08
C ALA A 213 23.46 3.61 2.64
N ARG A 214 22.89 2.74 1.80
CA ARG A 214 23.26 2.63 0.37
C ARG A 214 22.69 3.74 -0.49
N TYR A 215 21.66 4.42 0.00
CA TYR A 215 20.97 5.51 -0.68
C TYR A 215 21.23 6.86 -0.01
N ASP A 216 22.27 6.96 0.83
CA ASP A 216 22.65 8.16 1.60
C ASP A 216 21.49 8.75 2.43
N CYS A 217 20.63 7.88 2.97
CA CYS A 217 19.46 8.23 3.78
C CYS A 217 19.64 7.88 5.27
#